data_AF-A0A6S7F8P1-F1
#
_entry.id   AF-A0A6S7F8P1-F1
#
_cell.length_a   1.000
_cell.length_b   1.000
_cell.length_c   1.000
_cell.angle_alpha   90.00
_cell.angle_beta   90.00
_cell.angle_gamma   90.00
#
_symmetry.space_group_name_H-M   'P 1'
#
loop_
_entity.id
_entity.type
_entity.pdbx_description
1 polymer ?
#
loop_
_entity_poly.entity_id
_entity_poly.type
_entity_poly.pdbx_seq_one_letter_code
_entity_poly.pdbx_strand_id
1 'polypeptide(L)'
;MRCVLAPSVVVLVVLLAACGKQPADNLADALAVDPVRLKALRAQCAADRQATGEDACRAAAEAFRRRFFSGKAGQDEYQTLADLPPIPPSFDEPADGMAPAVPAEPENTP
;
A
#
# COMPACT_ATOMS: atom_id res chain seq x y z
N MET A 1 -25.47 -32.67 9.15
CA MET A 1 -24.30 -31.86 9.56
C MET A 1 -23.45 -31.42 8.36
N ARG A 2 -23.04 -32.32 7.46
CA ARG A 2 -22.27 -31.96 6.23
C ARG A 2 -23.01 -31.01 5.27
N CYS A 3 -24.33 -31.09 5.18
CA CYS A 3 -25.12 -30.24 4.26
C CYS A 3 -25.15 -28.75 4.63
N VAL A 4 -24.83 -28.39 5.89
CA VAL A 4 -24.82 -26.99 6.36
C VAL A 4 -23.41 -26.39 6.36
N LEU A 5 -22.39 -27.25 6.40
CA LEU A 5 -20.98 -26.85 6.32
C LEU A 5 -20.61 -26.41 4.90
N ALA A 6 -21.11 -27.09 3.86
CA ALA A 6 -20.84 -26.72 2.48
C ALA A 6 -21.28 -25.27 2.12
N PRO A 7 -22.53 -24.82 2.40
CA PRO A 7 -22.91 -23.44 2.12
C PRO A 7 -22.15 -22.43 2.99
N SER A 8 -21.85 -22.76 4.25
CA SER A 8 -21.06 -21.90 5.14
C SER A 8 -19.64 -21.66 4.60
N VAL A 9 -18.96 -22.72 4.14
CA VAL A 9 -17.63 -22.63 3.54
C VAL A 9 -17.67 -21.82 2.24
N VAL A 10 -18.67 -22.04 1.38
CA VAL A 10 -18.83 -21.28 0.13
C VAL A 10 -19.03 -19.79 0.41
N VAL A 11 -19.89 -19.43 1.37
CA VAL A 11 -20.11 -18.03 1.77
C VAL A 11 -18.82 -17.42 2.31
N LEU A 12 -18.07 -18.14 3.15
CA LEU A 12 -16.80 -17.66 3.70
C LEU A 12 -15.78 -17.37 2.59
N VAL A 13 -15.64 -18.26 1.61
CA VAL A 13 -14.74 -18.08 0.47
C VAL A 13 -15.14 -16.88 -0.38
N VAL A 14 -16.43 -16.68 -0.63
CA VAL A 14 -16.92 -15.52 -1.39
C VAL A 14 -16.64 -14.21 -0.66
N LEU A 15 -16.86 -14.15 0.66
CA LEU A 15 -16.57 -12.96 1.46
C LEU A 15 -15.07 -12.64 1.49
N LEU A 16 -14.21 -13.66 1.61
CA LEU A 16 -12.76 -13.49 1.56
C LEU A 16 -12.28 -13.02 0.18
N ALA A 17 -12.85 -13.55 -0.90
CA ALA A 17 -12.52 -13.13 -2.27
C ALA A 17 -12.98 -11.69 -2.55
N ALA A 18 -14.13 -11.27 -2.01
CA ALA A 18 -14.63 -9.91 -2.13
C ALA A 18 -13.78 -8.88 -1.36
N CYS A 19 -13.12 -9.29 -0.27
CA CYS A 19 -12.15 -8.44 0.45
C CYS A 19 -10.89 -8.11 -0.38
N GLY A 20 -10.60 -8.85 -1.45
CA GLY A 20 -9.42 -8.62 -2.32
C GLY A 20 -9.76 -8.10 -3.71
N LYS A 21 -10.92 -8.47 -4.26
CA LYS A 21 -11.29 -8.17 -5.66
C LYS A 21 -12.05 -6.86 -5.77
N GLN A 22 -11.39 -5.75 -5.45
CA GLN A 22 -11.98 -4.41 -5.57
C GLN A 22 -11.74 -3.79 -6.96
N PRO A 23 -12.53 -2.76 -7.34
CA PRO A 23 -12.31 -1.96 -8.56
C PRO A 23 -10.89 -1.38 -8.71
N ALA A 24 -10.12 -1.38 -7.62
CA ALA A 24 -8.70 -1.08 -7.60
C ALA A 24 -7.85 -1.95 -8.54
N ASP A 25 -8.27 -3.18 -8.88
CA ASP A 25 -7.53 -4.04 -9.83
C ASP A 25 -7.43 -3.41 -11.23
N ASN A 26 -8.57 -2.92 -11.77
CA ASN A 26 -8.59 -2.29 -13.10
C ASN A 26 -7.78 -0.97 -13.11
N LEU A 27 -7.85 -0.22 -12.01
CA LEU A 27 -7.08 1.01 -11.84
C LEU A 27 -5.58 0.69 -11.72
N ALA A 28 -5.22 -0.37 -11.00
CA ALA A 28 -3.83 -0.79 -10.84
C ALA A 28 -3.23 -1.23 -12.18
N ASP A 29 -3.97 -1.95 -13.01
CA ASP A 29 -3.51 -2.34 -14.35
C ASP A 29 -3.35 -1.12 -15.27
N ALA A 30 -4.29 -0.18 -15.24
CA ALA A 30 -4.18 1.07 -15.99
C ALA A 30 -3.00 1.95 -15.53
N LEU A 31 -2.73 2.00 -14.23
CA LEU A 31 -1.58 2.73 -13.67
C LEU A 31 -0.26 2.00 -13.91
N ALA A 32 -0.26 0.68 -14.03
CA ALA A 32 0.96 -0.10 -14.29
C ALA A 32 1.52 0.12 -15.71
N VAL A 33 0.68 0.59 -16.65
CA VAL A 33 1.11 0.93 -18.02
C VAL A 33 1.46 2.41 -18.19
N ASP A 34 1.15 3.27 -17.21
CA ASP A 34 1.43 4.72 -17.24
C ASP A 34 2.29 5.15 -16.04
N PRO A 35 3.64 5.14 -16.17
CA PRO A 35 4.55 5.43 -15.06
C PRO A 35 4.45 6.88 -14.55
N VAL A 36 4.15 7.83 -15.42
CA VAL A 36 4.07 9.26 -15.07
C VAL A 36 2.86 9.51 -14.18
N ARG A 37 1.70 9.00 -14.60
CA ARG A 37 0.47 9.09 -13.82
C ARG A 37 0.58 8.34 -12.49
N LEU A 38 1.24 7.19 -12.48
CA LEU A 38 1.50 6.43 -11.26
C LEU A 38 2.39 7.22 -10.28
N LYS A 39 3.50 7.83 -10.74
CA LYS A 39 4.38 8.65 -9.89
C LYS A 39 3.64 9.83 -9.28
N ALA A 40 2.87 10.56 -10.08
CA ALA A 40 2.07 11.69 -9.61
C ALA A 40 1.04 11.27 -8.55
N LEU A 41 0.32 10.17 -8.77
CA LEU A 41 -0.69 9.69 -7.82
C LEU A 41 -0.04 9.19 -6.52
N ARG A 42 1.12 8.54 -6.58
CA ARG A 42 1.87 8.14 -5.37
C ARG A 42 2.34 9.36 -4.56
N ALA A 43 2.76 10.43 -5.21
CA ALA A 43 3.13 11.67 -4.52
C ALA A 43 1.92 12.28 -3.79
N GLN A 44 0.74 12.28 -4.43
CA GLN A 44 -0.51 12.73 -3.80
C GLN A 44 -0.88 11.86 -2.59
N CYS A 45 -0.79 10.54 -2.72
CA CYS A 45 -1.04 9.60 -1.62
C CYS A 45 -0.07 9.74 -0.45
N ALA A 46 1.18 10.13 -0.69
CA ALA A 46 2.14 10.41 0.35
C ALA A 46 1.86 11.75 1.06
N ALA A 47 1.31 12.73 0.34
CA ALA A 47 0.98 14.03 0.89
C ALA A 47 -0.33 14.00 1.71
N ASP A 48 -1.38 13.40 1.18
CA ASP A 48 -2.66 13.24 1.88
C ASP A 48 -3.44 12.05 1.31
N ARG A 49 -3.36 10.93 2.02
CA ARG A 49 -4.01 9.68 1.64
C ARG A 49 -5.53 9.75 1.75
N GLN A 50 -6.04 10.47 2.75
CA GLN A 50 -7.48 10.58 2.98
C GLN A 50 -8.13 11.45 1.91
N ALA A 51 -7.51 12.58 1.54
CA ALA A 51 -7.98 13.44 0.47
C ALA A 51 -7.88 12.80 -0.91
N THR A 52 -6.81 12.02 -1.16
CA THR A 52 -6.58 11.35 -2.45
C THR A 52 -7.50 10.13 -2.63
N GLY A 53 -7.91 9.49 -1.53
CA GLY A 53 -8.79 8.33 -1.52
C GLY A 53 -8.04 7.01 -1.35
N GLU A 54 -8.41 6.26 -0.31
CA GLU A 54 -7.76 5.00 0.08
C GLU A 54 -7.70 3.95 -1.04
N ASP A 55 -8.78 3.80 -1.81
CA ASP A 55 -8.86 2.81 -2.89
C ASP A 55 -7.93 3.17 -4.05
N ALA A 56 -7.79 4.47 -4.37
CA ALA A 56 -6.87 4.95 -5.39
C ALA A 56 -5.42 4.78 -4.94
N CYS A 57 -5.12 5.08 -3.68
CA CYS A 57 -3.79 4.87 -3.11
C CYS A 57 -3.42 3.39 -3.01
N ARG A 58 -4.38 2.51 -2.69
CA ARG A 58 -4.18 1.05 -2.73
C ARG A 58 -3.89 0.56 -4.15
N ALA A 59 -4.66 1.02 -5.15
CA ALA A 59 -4.40 0.69 -6.55
C ALA A 59 -3.02 1.18 -7.02
N ALA A 60 -2.60 2.37 -6.63
CA ALA A 60 -1.27 2.91 -6.94
C ALA A 60 -0.15 2.10 -6.28
N ALA A 61 -0.33 1.66 -5.02
CA ALA A 61 0.61 0.79 -4.34
C ALA A 61 0.76 -0.56 -5.05
N GLU A 62 -0.36 -1.13 -5.50
CA GLU A 62 -0.38 -2.40 -6.23
C GLU A 62 0.25 -2.29 -7.63
N ALA A 63 -0.08 -1.25 -8.39
CA ALA A 63 0.52 -0.98 -9.70
C ALA A 63 2.05 -0.87 -9.59
N PHE A 64 2.53 -0.11 -8.61
CA PHE A 64 3.95 0.04 -8.34
C PHE A 64 4.61 -1.29 -7.98
N ARG A 65 3.99 -2.07 -7.09
CA ARG A 65 4.47 -3.41 -6.71
C ARG A 65 4.60 -4.33 -7.92
N ARG A 66 3.59 -4.38 -8.79
CA ARG A 66 3.59 -5.19 -10.03
C ARG A 66 4.72 -4.76 -10.98
N ARG A 67 4.91 -3.45 -11.19
CA ARG A 67 6.00 -2.91 -12.03
C ARG A 67 7.39 -3.20 -11.46
N PHE A 68 7.54 -3.03 -10.16
CA PHE A 68 8.79 -3.32 -9.45
C PHE A 68 9.21 -4.78 -9.62
N PHE A 69 8.31 -5.72 -9.33
CA PHE A 69 8.62 -7.16 -9.45
C PHE A 69 8.73 -7.66 -10.89
N SER A 70 8.17 -6.95 -11.87
CA SER A 70 8.33 -7.31 -13.30
C SER A 70 9.59 -6.75 -13.95
N GLY A 71 10.43 -6.01 -13.20
CA GLY A 71 11.62 -5.35 -13.75
C GLY A 71 11.30 -4.19 -14.71
N LYS A 72 10.02 -3.76 -14.75
CA LYS A 72 9.54 -2.61 -15.53
C LYS A 72 9.53 -1.30 -14.73
N ALA A 73 10.17 -1.29 -13.56
CA ALA A 73 10.50 -0.06 -12.87
C ALA A 73 11.47 0.72 -13.78
N GLY A 74 11.07 1.94 -14.16
CA GLY A 74 11.76 2.70 -15.20
C GLY A 74 13.06 3.27 -14.66
N GLN A 75 14.11 3.33 -15.48
CA GLN A 75 15.38 3.97 -15.12
C GLN A 75 15.21 5.47 -14.83
N ASP A 76 14.12 6.03 -15.32
CA ASP A 76 13.67 7.41 -15.27
C ASP A 76 12.79 7.77 -14.05
N GLU A 77 12.50 6.81 -13.16
CA GLU A 77 11.66 7.08 -11.97
C GLU A 77 12.40 7.84 -10.84
N TYR A 78 13.71 7.60 -10.69
CA TYR A 78 14.56 8.16 -9.62
C TYR A 78 15.90 8.69 -10.16
N GLN A 79 15.83 9.54 -11.19
CA GLN A 79 17.03 10.08 -11.85
C GLN A 79 17.82 11.05 -10.95
N THR A 80 17.13 11.72 -10.02
CA THR A 80 17.77 12.65 -9.09
C THR A 80 17.53 12.24 -7.65
N LEU A 81 18.43 12.65 -6.76
CA LEU A 81 18.29 12.40 -5.33
C LEU A 81 17.00 13.04 -4.75
N ALA A 82 16.51 14.11 -5.38
CA ALA A 82 15.26 14.77 -5.02
C ALA A 82 14.01 13.99 -5.45
N ASP A 83 14.14 13.07 -6.42
CA ASP A 83 13.05 12.20 -6.87
C ASP A 83 12.86 10.98 -5.97
N LEU A 84 13.87 10.63 -5.15
CA LEU A 84 13.78 9.53 -4.21
C LEU A 84 12.81 9.86 -3.07
N PRO A 85 11.96 8.91 -2.64
CA PRO A 85 11.17 9.11 -1.45
C PRO A 85 12.09 9.35 -0.24
N PRO A 86 11.74 10.30 0.65
CA PRO A 86 12.55 10.57 1.84
C PRO A 86 12.66 9.31 2.71
N ILE A 87 13.86 9.07 3.24
CA ILE A 87 14.08 7.97 4.18
C ILE A 87 13.50 8.42 5.54
N PRO A 88 12.53 7.68 6.11
CA PRO A 88 12.00 8.02 7.42
C PRO A 88 13.05 7.79 8.52
N PRO A 89 13.01 8.57 9.61
CA PRO A 89 13.97 8.44 10.71
C PRO A 89 13.88 7.08 11.43
N SER A 90 12.70 6.46 11.44
CA SER A 90 12.48 5.08 11.87
C SER A 90 11.32 4.44 11.08
N PHE A 91 11.22 3.11 11.10
CA PHE A 91 10.11 2.38 10.48
C PHE A 91 8.90 2.22 11.42
N ASP A 92 9.05 2.52 12.72
CA ASP A 92 8.05 2.29 13.77
C ASP A 92 7.18 3.53 14.07
N GLU A 93 7.51 4.70 13.50
CA GLU A 93 6.71 5.90 13.73
C GLU A 93 5.42 5.92 12.89
N PRO A 94 4.26 6.29 13.49
CA PRO A 94 3.03 6.52 12.74
C PRO A 94 3.25 7.62 11.70
N ALA A 95 2.72 7.41 10.48
CA ALA A 95 2.86 8.34 9.36
C ALA A 95 2.33 9.76 9.63
N ASP A 96 1.55 9.95 10.70
CA ASP A 96 0.96 11.22 11.11
C ASP A 96 1.84 12.07 12.05
N GLY A 97 3.09 11.65 12.32
CA GLY A 97 4.06 12.45 13.10
C GLY A 97 3.70 12.65 14.57
N MET A 98 2.72 11.90 15.10
CA MET A 98 2.46 11.84 16.53
C MET A 98 3.19 10.63 17.10
N ALA A 99 4.40 10.86 17.60
CA ALA A 99 5.13 9.87 18.38
C ALA A 99 4.22 9.31 19.48
N PRO A 100 3.99 7.99 19.56
CA PRO A 100 3.39 7.42 20.75
C PRO A 100 4.32 7.75 21.92
N ALA A 101 3.79 8.37 22.97
CA ALA A 101 4.52 8.61 24.20
C ALA A 101 4.91 7.24 24.79
N VAL A 102 6.09 6.74 24.44
CA VAL A 102 6.66 5.54 25.04
C VAL A 102 7.15 5.94 26.44
N PRO A 103 6.58 5.44 27.54
CA PRO A 103 7.15 5.64 28.85
C PRO A 103 8.50 4.93 28.88
N ALA A 104 9.55 5.61 29.30
CA ALA A 104 10.87 5.02 29.50
C ALA A 104 10.76 3.91 30.56
N GLU A 105 10.90 2.64 30.15
CA GLU A 105 11.15 1.56 31.08
C GLU A 105 12.65 1.55 31.47
N PRO A 106 12.98 1.47 32.76
CA PRO A 106 14.37 1.45 33.21
C PRO A 106 15.02 0.11 32.86
N GLU A 107 16.06 0.19 32.04
CA GLU A 107 16.98 -0.90 31.72
C GLU A 107 17.54 -1.50 33.03
N ASN A 108 17.10 -2.71 33.37
CA ASN A 108 17.70 -3.50 34.45
C ASN A 108 18.69 -4.47 33.82
N THR A 109 19.97 -4.15 33.96
CA THR A 109 21.11 -5.01 33.66
C THR A 109 21.32 -6.03 34.79
N PRO A 110 21.50 -7.33 34.49
CA PRO A 110 22.34 -8.22 35.29
C PRO A 110 23.76 -8.33 34.70
#